data_AF-A0A7X3ATY4-F1
#
_entry.id   AF-A0A7X3ATY4-F1
#
_cell.length_a   1.000
_cell.length_b   1.000
_cell.length_c   1.000
_cell.angle_alpha   90.00
_cell.angle_beta   90.00
_cell.angle_gamma   90.00
#
_symmetry.space_group_name_H-M   'P 1'
#
loop_
_entity.id
_entity.type
_entity.pdbx_description
1 polymer ?
#
loop_
_entity_poly.entity_id
_entity_poly.type
_entity_poly.pdbx_seq_one_letter_code
_entity_poly.pdbx_strand_id
1 'polypeptide(L)'
;MHPAIGLVVIDTLQRIRAAGNKTNPYYQDIGVLKDLADRHYIAVLLIHHLRKLNDDDPMDMISGITGLSGATGSNFVLRKRRRGENAATLYCTGRDIIYRELFLEFDGKSHIWNLLRDN
;
A
#
# COMPACT_ATOMS: atom_id res chain seq x y z
N MET A 1 20.69 3.89 -13.44
CA MET A 1 19.76 4.65 -12.56
C MET A 1 20.40 6.00 -12.27
N HIS A 2 19.60 7.07 -12.22
CA HIS A 2 20.13 8.38 -11.83
C HIS A 2 20.52 8.32 -10.34
N PRO A 3 21.72 8.77 -9.95
CA PRO A 3 22.27 8.55 -8.60
C PRO A 3 21.47 9.21 -7.45
N ALA A 4 20.51 10.08 -7.77
CA ALA A 4 19.66 10.75 -6.80
C ALA A 4 18.23 10.16 -6.65
N ILE A 5 17.90 9.08 -7.36
CA ILE A 5 16.56 8.46 -7.23
C ILE A 5 16.53 7.62 -5.95
N GLY A 6 15.79 8.08 -4.95
CA GLY A 6 15.56 7.35 -3.69
C GLY A 6 14.17 6.72 -3.56
N LEU A 7 13.21 7.10 -4.40
CA LEU A 7 11.82 6.63 -4.34
C LEU A 7 11.24 6.43 -5.74
N VAL A 8 10.57 5.29 -5.94
CA VAL A 8 9.75 4.97 -7.10
C VAL A 8 8.32 4.72 -6.63
N VAL A 9 7.35 5.40 -7.23
CA VAL A 9 5.92 5.23 -6.95
C VAL A 9 5.25 4.58 -8.16
N ILE A 10 4.51 3.51 -7.92
CA ILE A 10 3.79 2.75 -8.96
C ILE A 10 2.28 2.83 -8.67
N ASP A 11 1.56 3.58 -9.51
CA ASP A 11 0.12 3.78 -9.43
C ASP A 11 -0.59 3.37 -10.74
N THR A 12 -1.30 2.24 -10.83
CA THR A 12 -1.50 1.16 -9.85
C THR A 12 -0.76 -0.10 -10.27
N LEU A 13 -0.56 -1.05 -9.34
CA LEU A 13 0.02 -2.37 -9.63
C LEU A 13 -0.65 -3.04 -10.83
N GLN A 14 -1.97 -2.87 -11.03
CA GLN A 14 -2.71 -3.44 -12.15
C GLN A 14 -2.13 -3.10 -13.54
N ARG A 15 -1.46 -1.94 -13.69
CA ARG A 15 -0.93 -1.47 -14.98
C ARG A 15 0.37 -2.16 -15.39
N ILE A 16 1.12 -2.71 -14.44
CA ILE A 16 2.43 -3.34 -14.68
C ILE A 16 2.39 -4.87 -14.60
N ARG A 17 1.20 -5.44 -14.42
CA ARG A 17 1.03 -6.90 -14.35
C ARG A 17 1.26 -7.53 -15.71
N ALA A 18 2.06 -8.58 -15.74
CA ALA A 18 2.21 -9.40 -16.94
C ALA A 18 0.88 -10.09 -17.28
N ALA A 19 0.47 -10.04 -18.56
CA ALA A 19 -0.67 -10.78 -19.05
C ALA A 19 -0.34 -12.29 -19.02
N GLY A 20 -0.99 -13.06 -18.14
CA GLY A 20 -0.74 -14.50 -18.06
C GLY A 20 -1.52 -15.20 -16.94
N ASN A 21 -1.93 -16.43 -17.22
CA ASN A 21 -2.74 -17.27 -16.33
C ASN A 21 -1.86 -17.93 -15.26
N LYS A 22 -1.29 -17.13 -14.36
CA LYS A 22 -0.44 -17.62 -13.26
C LYS A 22 -1.28 -17.87 -12.01
N THR A 23 -1.00 -18.98 -11.33
CA THR A 23 -1.74 -19.48 -10.14
C THR A 23 -1.67 -18.52 -8.95
N ASN A 24 -0.65 -17.65 -8.89
CA ASN A 24 -0.61 -16.52 -7.95
C ASN A 24 0.26 -15.36 -8.51
N PRO A 25 -0.33 -14.44 -9.29
CA PRO A 25 0.42 -13.43 -10.02
C PRO A 25 1.00 -12.33 -9.11
N TYR A 26 0.40 -12.08 -7.94
CA TYR A 26 0.80 -10.97 -7.08
C TYR A 26 2.17 -11.16 -6.43
N TYR A 27 2.49 -12.35 -5.93
CA TYR A 27 3.79 -12.60 -5.30
C TYR A 27 4.96 -12.46 -6.26
N GLN A 28 4.82 -12.94 -7.50
CA GLN A 28 5.92 -12.91 -8.45
C GLN A 28 6.23 -11.48 -8.87
N ASP A 29 5.21 -10.68 -9.16
CA ASP A 29 5.38 -9.28 -9.56
C ASP A 29 6.01 -8.47 -8.41
N ILE A 30 5.59 -8.72 -7.17
CA ILE A 30 6.15 -8.04 -5.98
C ILE A 30 7.58 -8.51 -5.67
N GLY A 31 7.87 -9.79 -5.82
CA GLY A 31 9.22 -10.33 -5.64
C GLY A 31 10.22 -9.66 -6.57
N VAL A 32 9.87 -9.50 -7.85
CA VAL A 32 10.73 -8.80 -8.83
C VAL A 32 10.94 -7.33 -8.43
N LEU A 33 9.89 -6.64 -7.98
CA LEU A 33 9.99 -5.24 -7.55
C LEU A 33 10.80 -5.09 -6.27
N LYS A 34 10.71 -6.07 -5.35
CA LYS A 34 11.54 -6.12 -4.15
C LYS A 34 13.01 -6.33 -4.49
N ASP A 35 13.33 -7.29 -5.35
CA ASP A 35 14.70 -7.53 -5.78
C ASP A 35 15.31 -6.30 -6.47
N LEU A 36 14.50 -5.58 -7.25
CA LEU A 36 14.90 -4.31 -7.86
C LEU A 36 15.16 -3.23 -6.80
N ALA A 37 14.27 -3.09 -5.82
CA ALA A 37 14.40 -2.14 -4.72
C ALA A 37 15.68 -2.39 -3.91
N ASP A 38 15.90 -3.65 -3.53
CA ASP A 38 17.04 -4.08 -2.73
C ASP A 38 18.36 -3.90 -3.50
N ARG A 39 18.40 -4.24 -4.79
CA ARG A 39 19.61 -4.09 -5.64
C ARG A 39 20.02 -2.63 -5.82
N HIS A 40 19.05 -1.73 -5.89
CA HIS A 40 19.28 -0.33 -6.19
C HIS A 40 19.23 0.59 -4.96
N TYR A 41 18.96 0.04 -3.78
CA TYR A 41 18.80 0.79 -2.54
C TYR A 41 17.76 1.92 -2.65
N ILE A 42 16.62 1.61 -3.28
CA ILE A 42 15.51 2.55 -3.48
C ILE A 42 14.27 2.10 -2.72
N ALA A 43 13.46 3.06 -2.29
CA ALA A 43 12.11 2.77 -1.81
C ALA A 43 11.17 2.56 -3.01
N VAL A 44 10.33 1.53 -2.95
CA VAL A 44 9.26 1.29 -3.94
C VAL A 44 7.91 1.35 -3.21
N LEU A 45 7.09 2.34 -3.57
CA LEU A 45 5.72 2.46 -3.08
C LEU A 45 4.74 1.94 -4.15
N LEU A 46 4.06 0.85 -3.83
CA LEU A 46 3.07 0.22 -4.68
C LEU A 46 1.65 0.59 -4.25
N ILE A 47 0.88 1.18 -5.16
CA ILE A 47 -0.53 1.52 -4.93
C ILE A 47 -1.41 0.47 -5.58
N HIS A 48 -2.33 -0.09 -4.80
CA HIS A 48 -3.35 -1.03 -5.27
C HIS A 48 -4.72 -0.71 -4.66
N HIS A 49 -5.77 -0.92 -5.44
CA HIS A 49 -7.13 -0.80 -4.93
C HIS A 49 -7.52 -2.05 -4.15
N LEU A 50 -8.11 -1.85 -2.97
CA LEU A 50 -8.75 -2.92 -2.22
C LEU A 50 -10.08 -3.32 -2.87
N ARG A 51 -10.48 -4.58 -2.75
CA ARG A 51 -11.81 -5.02 -3.18
C ARG A 51 -12.85 -4.48 -2.19
N LYS A 52 -14.09 -4.30 -2.66
CA LYS A 52 -15.25 -3.93 -1.83
C LYS A 52 -15.73 -5.12 -0.98
N LEU A 53 -14.87 -5.71 -0.17
CA LEU A 53 -15.27 -6.69 0.84
C LEU A 53 -15.24 -5.99 2.20
N ASN A 54 -16.35 -6.06 2.91
CA ASN A 54 -16.47 -5.57 4.28
C ASN A 54 -15.85 -6.60 5.21
N ASP A 55 -14.52 -6.73 5.20
CA ASP A 55 -13.84 -7.45 6.27
C ASP A 55 -13.74 -6.51 7.49
N ASP A 56 -13.88 -7.10 8.68
CA ASP A 56 -13.86 -6.36 9.95
C ASP A 56 -12.47 -5.80 10.25
N ASP A 57 -11.40 -6.52 9.88
CA ASP A 57 -10.02 -6.05 9.95
C ASP A 57 -9.54 -5.52 8.58
N PRO A 58 -9.17 -4.23 8.47
CA PRO A 58 -8.60 -3.66 7.24
C PRO A 58 -7.33 -4.36 6.75
N MET A 59 -6.57 -5.00 7.64
CA MET A 59 -5.38 -5.79 7.29
C MET A 59 -5.77 -7.11 6.63
N ASP A 60 -6.92 -7.68 6.96
CA ASP A 60 -7.42 -8.89 6.28
C ASP A 60 -7.79 -8.63 4.82
N MET A 61 -8.14 -7.37 4.48
CA MET A 61 -8.28 -6.95 3.08
C MET A 61 -6.98 -7.05 2.27
N ILE A 62 -5.81 -6.98 2.95
CA ILE A 62 -4.50 -7.26 2.35
C ILE A 62 -4.21 -8.77 2.40
N SER A 63 -4.49 -9.43 3.53
CA SER A 63 -4.25 -10.87 3.76
C SER A 63 -5.01 -11.78 2.79
N GLY A 64 -6.18 -11.35 2.31
CA GLY A 64 -6.95 -12.05 1.26
C GLY A 64 -6.22 -12.17 -0.08
N ILE A 65 -5.17 -11.37 -0.29
CA ILE A 65 -4.15 -11.61 -1.31
C ILE A 65 -3.01 -12.35 -0.61
N THR A 66 -3.23 -13.65 -0.39
CA THR A 66 -2.33 -14.52 0.38
C THR A 66 -0.88 -14.14 0.07
N GLY A 67 -0.17 -13.66 1.11
CA GLY A 67 1.23 -13.20 1.23
C GLY A 67 1.79 -12.04 0.41
N LEU A 68 0.93 -11.11 0.01
CA LEU A 68 1.36 -9.73 -0.21
C LEU A 68 2.10 -9.17 1.03
N SER A 69 1.53 -9.43 2.23
CA SER A 69 2.03 -8.92 3.51
C SER A 69 3.39 -9.49 3.93
N GLY A 70 3.71 -10.72 3.50
CA GLY A 70 5.01 -11.35 3.78
C GLY A 70 6.14 -10.89 2.85
N ALA A 71 5.79 -10.34 1.68
CA ALA A 71 6.75 -9.91 0.66
C ALA A 71 7.15 -8.43 0.77
N THR A 72 6.37 -7.62 1.49
CA THR A 72 6.61 -6.17 1.67
C THR A 72 7.25 -5.85 3.03
N GLY A 73 7.97 -4.74 3.12
CA GLY A 73 8.56 -4.26 4.38
C GLY A 73 7.54 -3.57 5.29
N SER A 74 6.58 -2.85 4.71
CA SER A 74 5.47 -2.20 5.42
C SER A 74 4.24 -2.15 4.54
N ASN A 75 3.07 -2.18 5.17
CA ASN A 75 1.76 -2.19 4.56
C ASN A 75 0.90 -1.07 5.14
N PHE A 76 0.18 -0.38 4.25
CA PHE A 76 -0.64 0.76 4.58
C PHE A 76 -2.03 0.62 3.94
N VAL A 77 -3.09 0.77 4.75
CA VAL A 77 -4.47 0.74 4.27
C VAL A 77 -5.15 2.05 4.60
N LEU A 78 -5.51 2.82 3.58
CA LEU A 78 -6.32 4.02 3.74
C LEU A 78 -7.81 3.67 3.62
N ARG A 79 -8.56 3.78 4.72
CA ARG A 79 -9.99 3.49 4.75
C ARG A 79 -10.79 4.74 5.11
N LYS A 80 -11.70 5.14 4.24
CA LYS A 80 -12.69 6.18 4.56
C LYS A 80 -13.80 5.60 5.43
N ARG A 81 -14.27 6.36 6.42
CA ARG A 81 -15.38 5.94 7.29
C ARG A 81 -16.69 5.78 6.51
N ARG A 82 -16.97 6.71 5.59
CA ARG A 82 -18.03 6.56 4.57
C ARG A 82 -17.56 7.05 3.22
N ARG A 83 -18.20 6.55 2.15
CA ARG A 83 -17.92 7.00 0.79
C ARG A 83 -18.26 8.49 0.67
N GLY A 84 -17.31 9.29 0.18
CA GLY A 84 -17.46 10.73 0.00
C GLY A 84 -17.06 11.58 1.21
N GLU A 85 -16.76 10.97 2.36
CA GLU A 85 -16.23 11.72 3.49
C GLU A 85 -14.75 12.10 3.28
N ASN A 86 -14.36 13.20 3.92
CA ASN A 86 -12.97 13.65 3.98
C ASN A 86 -12.19 12.98 5.11
N ALA A 87 -12.87 12.34 6.07
CA ALA A 87 -12.23 11.59 7.14
C ALA A 87 -11.82 10.18 6.69
N ALA A 88 -10.62 9.76 7.06
CA ALA A 88 -10.11 8.41 6.85
C ALA A 88 -9.21 7.96 8.00
N THR A 89 -9.04 6.66 8.13
CA THR A 89 -7.99 6.05 8.97
C THR A 89 -6.96 5.41 8.06
N LEU A 90 -5.69 5.71 8.29
CA LEU A 90 -4.55 5.01 7.69
C LEU A 90 -4.03 3.98 8.69
N TYR A 91 -4.29 2.72 8.40
CA TYR A 91 -3.78 1.60 9.16
C TYR A 91 -2.39 1.25 8.67
N CYS A 92 -1.42 1.17 9.58
CA CYS A 92 -0.02 0.95 9.27
C CYS A 92 0.46 -0.31 9.98
N THR A 93 1.18 -1.19 9.29
CA THR A 93 1.87 -2.33 9.91
C THR A 93 3.11 -2.71 9.10
N GLY A 94 4.09 -3.36 9.69
CA GLY A 94 5.27 -3.79 8.95
C GLY A 94 6.26 -4.57 9.80
N ARG A 95 7.37 -4.95 9.17
CA ARG A 95 8.45 -5.65 9.85
C ARG A 95 9.12 -4.77 10.91
N ASP A 96 9.32 -3.50 10.57
CA ASP A 96 10.11 -2.55 11.37
C ASP A 96 9.25 -1.45 12.00
N ILE A 97 7.91 -1.51 11.85
CA ILE A 97 6.97 -0.57 12.45
C ILE A 97 5.91 -1.32 13.25
N ILE A 98 5.57 -0.77 14.42
CA ILE A 98 4.44 -1.25 15.22
C ILE A 98 3.15 -0.90 14.48
N TYR A 99 2.11 -1.72 14.67
CA TYR A 99 0.77 -1.40 14.22
C TYR A 99 0.34 0.00 14.71
N ARG A 100 -0.17 0.84 13.81
CA ARG A 100 -0.66 2.19 14.12
C ARG A 100 -1.93 2.53 13.34
N GLU A 101 -2.75 3.38 13.93
CA GLU A 101 -3.95 3.93 13.30
C GLU A 101 -3.87 5.46 13.26
N LEU A 102 -3.61 6.01 12.08
CA LEU A 102 -3.54 7.46 11.89
C LEU A 102 -4.90 7.97 11.42
N PHE A 103 -5.50 8.87 12.19
CA PHE A 103 -6.75 9.53 11.81
C PHE A 103 -6.43 10.75 10.94
N LEU A 104 -6.97 10.78 9.73
CA LEU A 104 -6.65 11.76 8.70
C LEU A 104 -7.89 12.52 8.22
N GLU A 105 -7.68 13.77 7.82
CA GLU A 105 -8.68 14.57 7.09
C GLU A 105 -8.12 15.03 5.74
N PHE A 106 -8.89 14.80 4.68
CA PHE A 106 -8.57 15.25 3.34
C PHE A 106 -8.98 16.70 3.13
N ASP A 107 -8.01 17.56 2.85
CA ASP A 107 -8.28 18.90 2.36
C ASP A 107 -8.47 18.88 0.84
N GLY A 108 -9.72 19.09 0.41
CA GLY A 108 -10.09 19.13 -1.00
C GLY A 108 -9.49 20.28 -1.80
N LYS A 109 -8.94 21.32 -1.15
CA LYS A 109 -8.29 22.45 -1.85
C LYS A 109 -6.83 22.16 -2.16
N SER A 110 -6.09 21.63 -1.19
CA SER A 110 -4.65 21.32 -1.35
C SER A 110 -4.39 19.91 -1.85
N HIS A 111 -5.41 19.03 -1.83
CA HIS A 111 -5.28 17.60 -2.11
C HIS A 111 -4.32 16.87 -1.15
N ILE A 112 -4.25 17.34 0.10
CA ILE A 112 -3.39 16.79 1.15
C ILE A 112 -4.24 16.07 2.21
N TRP A 113 -3.72 14.96 2.71
CA TRP A 113 -4.23 14.30 3.91
C TRP A 113 -3.49 14.84 5.13
N ASN A 114 -4.22 15.50 6.03
CA ASN A 114 -3.69 16.05 7.27
C ASN A 114 -3.87 15.07 8.42
N LEU A 115 -2.84 14.90 9.25
CA LEU A 115 -2.92 14.08 10.46
C LEU A 115 -3.72 14.83 11.54
N LEU A 116 -4.81 14.22 11.99
CA LEU A 116 -5.60 14.71 13.12
C LEU A 116 -5.17 14.07 14.44
N ARG A 117 -4.89 12.76 14.44
CA ARG A 117 -4.51 12.00 15.64
C ARG A 117 -3.70 10.75 15.29
N ASP A 118 -2.73 10.41 16.13
CA ASP A 118 -2.00 9.14 16.17
C ASP A 118 -2.40 8.41 17.46
N ASN A 119 -2.76 7.14 17.37
CA ASN A 119 -3.28 6.31 18.47
C ASN A 119 -2.25 5.25 18.89
#